data_AF-H1G0A9-F1
#
_entry.id   AF-H1G0A9-F1
#
_cell.length_a   1.000
_cell.length_b   1.000
_cell.length_c   1.000
_cell.angle_alpha   90.00
_cell.angle_beta   90.00
_cell.angle_gamma   90.00
#
_symmetry.space_group_name_H-M   'P 1'
#
loop_
_entity.id
_entity.type
_entity.pdbx_description
1 polymer ?
#
loop_
_entity_poly.entity_id
_entity_poly.type
_entity_poly.pdbx_seq_one_letter_code
_entity_poly.pdbx_strand_id
1 'polypeptide(L)'
;MSDIRNRLSALQRRLDELQAAVGDDNPRATELIAALGDDLNRLSADMAGEAVTTEDKADANPETLEQEGDALKCPRCTLRGLYAVKGRVRERAEGAGREALYHCWSCGYEVWRPSSVSNGI
;
A
#
# COMPACT_ATOMS: atom_id res chain seq x y z
N MET A 1 -12.51 15.24 7.35
CA MET A 1 -11.70 15.63 6.16
C MET A 1 -10.83 16.87 6.42
N SER A 2 -11.34 17.95 7.04
CA SER A 2 -10.55 19.17 7.29
C SER A 2 -9.34 18.96 8.22
N ASP A 3 -9.44 18.06 9.21
CA ASP A 3 -8.31 17.72 10.10
C ASP A 3 -7.11 17.14 9.33
N ILE A 4 -7.37 16.30 8.33
CA ILE A 4 -6.32 15.64 7.55
C ILE A 4 -5.59 16.64 6.63
N ARG A 5 -6.32 17.57 5.99
CA ARG A 5 -5.69 18.65 5.20
C ARG A 5 -4.83 19.57 6.06
N ASN A 6 -5.29 19.91 7.26
CA ASN A 6 -4.52 20.72 8.21
C ASN A 6 -3.24 20.01 8.68
N ARG A 7 -3.29 18.68 8.83
CA ARG A 7 -2.11 17.89 9.17
C ARG A 7 -1.13 17.80 8.01
N LEU A 8 -1.61 17.68 6.77
CA LEU A 8 -0.75 17.69 5.57
C LEU A 8 -0.04 19.04 5.38
N SER A 9 -0.76 20.15 5.51
CA SER A 9 -0.14 21.49 5.40
C SER A 9 0.88 21.75 6.51
N ALA A 10 0.63 21.27 7.73
CA ALA A 10 1.59 21.32 8.82
C ALA A 10 2.85 20.47 8.54
N LEU A 11 2.70 19.32 7.88
CA LEU A 11 3.84 18.48 7.48
C LEU A 11 4.67 19.12 6.37
N GLN A 12 4.03 19.73 5.36
CA GLN A 12 4.72 20.47 4.30
C GLN A 12 5.56 21.61 4.86
N ARG A 13 4.99 22.41 5.76
CA ARG A 13 5.73 23.51 6.39
C ARG A 13 6.96 23.04 7.17
N ARG A 14 6.89 21.89 7.85
CA ARG A 14 8.03 21.31 8.57
C ARG A 14 9.10 20.77 7.61
N LEU A 15 8.71 20.33 6.42
CA LEU A 15 9.63 19.93 5.35
C LEU A 15 10.36 21.13 4.77
N ASP A 16 9.67 22.25 4.54
CA ASP A 16 10.30 23.50 4.10
C ASP A 16 11.30 24.03 5.13
N GLU A 17 10.93 24.00 6.41
CA GLU A 17 11.83 24.35 7.53
C GLU A 17 13.06 23.43 7.59
N LEU A 18 12.88 22.13 7.33
CA LEU A 18 13.97 21.17 7.27
C LEU A 18 14.88 21.40 6.07
N GLN A 19 14.32 21.73 4.90
CA GLN A 19 15.10 22.03 3.70
C GLN A 19 15.96 23.29 3.89
N ALA A 20 15.39 24.33 4.50
CA ALA A 20 16.11 25.54 4.86
C ALA A 20 17.22 25.29 5.90
N ALA A 21 17.00 24.36 6.85
CA ALA A 21 17.96 24.02 7.88
C ALA A 21 19.11 23.12 7.38
N VAL A 22 18.85 22.25 6.39
CA VAL A 22 19.85 21.34 5.82
C VAL A 22 20.81 22.07 4.88
N GLY A 23 20.33 23.09 4.15
CA GLY A 23 21.15 23.82 3.18
C GLY A 23 21.64 22.92 2.03
N ASP A 24 22.56 23.43 1.20
CA ASP A 24 23.15 22.68 0.09
C ASP A 24 24.27 21.71 0.51
N ASP A 25 24.62 21.68 1.80
CA ASP A 25 25.75 20.92 2.33
C ASP A 25 25.47 19.41 2.46
N ASN A 26 24.23 18.96 2.21
CA ASN A 26 23.87 17.55 2.23
C ASN A 26 22.93 17.17 1.07
N PRO A 27 23.47 16.88 -0.13
CA PRO A 27 22.66 16.63 -1.33
C PRO A 27 21.71 15.44 -1.17
N ARG A 28 22.12 14.41 -0.41
CA ARG A 28 21.28 13.24 -0.13
C ARG A 28 20.09 13.57 0.76
N ALA A 29 20.28 14.45 1.75
CA ALA A 29 19.18 14.93 2.57
C ALA A 29 18.24 15.81 1.76
N THR A 30 18.77 16.68 0.88
CA THR A 30 17.97 17.49 -0.05
C THR A 30 17.13 16.64 -0.99
N GLU A 31 17.69 15.56 -1.57
CA GLU A 31 16.95 14.61 -2.41
C GLU A 31 15.81 13.91 -1.64
N LEU A 32 16.07 13.47 -0.40
CA LEU A 32 15.05 12.80 0.42
C LEU A 32 13.93 13.76 0.83
N ILE A 33 14.26 15.00 1.16
CA ILE A 33 13.31 16.06 1.50
C ILE A 33 12.44 16.40 0.28
N ALA A 34 13.04 16.53 -0.91
CA ALA A 34 12.31 16.77 -2.14
C ALA A 34 11.34 15.61 -2.45
N ALA A 35 11.80 14.36 -2.36
CA ALA A 35 10.95 13.18 -2.57
C ALA A 35 9.77 13.12 -1.59
N LEU A 36 10.01 13.44 -0.31
CA LEU A 36 8.96 13.53 0.70
C LEU A 36 7.95 14.66 0.42
N GLY A 37 8.41 15.79 -0.13
CA GLY A 37 7.56 16.90 -0.57
C GLY A 37 6.64 16.49 -1.73
N ASP A 38 7.17 15.77 -2.71
CA ASP A 38 6.41 15.24 -3.84
C ASP A 38 5.35 14.22 -3.40
N ASP A 39 5.70 13.32 -2.49
CA ASP A 39 4.76 12.34 -1.93
C ASP A 39 3.60 13.03 -1.18
N LEU A 40 3.89 14.08 -0.40
CA LEU A 40 2.85 14.84 0.31
C LEU A 40 1.96 15.65 -0.66
N ASN A 41 2.54 16.22 -1.71
CA ASN A 41 1.79 16.90 -2.77
C ASN A 41 0.85 15.93 -3.49
N ARG A 42 1.31 14.72 -3.79
CA ARG A 42 0.49 13.67 -4.39
C ARG A 42 -0.66 13.27 -3.49
N LEU A 43 -0.41 13.05 -2.20
CA LEU A 43 -1.47 12.74 -1.22
C LEU A 43 -2.48 13.88 -1.07
N SER A 44 -2.03 15.14 -1.12
CA SER A 44 -2.90 16.32 -1.08
C SER A 44 -3.75 16.42 -2.36
N ALA A 45 -3.16 16.14 -3.52
CA ALA A 45 -3.85 16.11 -4.82
C ALA A 45 -4.86 14.97 -4.90
N ASP A 46 -4.52 13.76 -4.45
CA ASP A 46 -5.44 12.63 -4.39
C ASP A 46 -6.65 12.92 -3.48
N MET A 47 -6.45 13.71 -2.41
CA MET A 47 -7.52 14.17 -1.51
C MET A 47 -8.31 15.39 -2.00
N ALA A 48 -7.79 16.13 -2.98
CA ALA A 48 -8.45 17.29 -3.59
C ALA A 48 -9.16 16.91 -4.90
N GLY A 49 -8.60 15.96 -5.63
CA GLY A 49 -9.05 15.42 -6.91
C GLY A 49 -9.82 14.13 -6.76
N GLU A 50 -10.78 14.06 -5.82
CA GLU A 50 -11.86 13.07 -5.91
C GLU A 50 -12.81 13.45 -7.06
N ALA A 51 -12.23 13.47 -8.25
CA ALA A 51 -12.78 13.57 -9.60
C ALA A 51 -11.79 12.81 -10.49
N VAL A 52 -11.81 11.48 -10.34
CA VAL A 52 -11.49 10.45 -11.33
C VAL A 52 -10.33 10.78 -12.29
N THR A 53 -9.15 10.27 -11.96
CA THR A 53 -8.30 9.58 -12.95
C THR A 53 -7.98 8.19 -12.41
N THR A 54 -8.98 7.31 -12.45
CA THR A 54 -8.79 5.87 -12.42
C THR A 54 -8.19 5.44 -13.75
N GLU A 55 -6.88 5.60 -13.89
CA GLU A 55 -6.09 4.68 -14.70
C GLU A 55 -5.20 3.91 -13.73
N ASP A 56 -5.60 2.66 -13.52
CA ASP A 56 -4.83 1.58 -12.91
C ASP A 56 -4.77 1.47 -11.37
N LYS A 57 -5.94 1.54 -10.71
CA LYS A 57 -6.19 0.66 -9.55
C LYS A 57 -7.55 0.03 -9.67
N ALA A 58 -7.53 -1.29 -9.77
CA ALA A 58 -8.69 -2.16 -9.76
C ALA A 58 -9.71 -1.67 -8.72
N ASP A 59 -10.92 -1.48 -9.23
CA ASP A 59 -12.18 -1.38 -8.53
C ASP A 59 -12.17 -2.26 -7.28
N ALA A 60 -12.04 -1.63 -6.12
CA ALA A 60 -12.23 -2.26 -4.82
C ALA A 60 -13.27 -1.43 -4.07
N ASN A 61 -14.48 -1.41 -4.65
CA ASN A 61 -15.69 -1.30 -3.87
C ASN A 61 -15.56 -2.24 -2.66
N PRO A 62 -15.70 -1.76 -1.40
CA PRO A 62 -15.73 -2.61 -0.23
C PRO A 62 -17.11 -3.27 -0.13
N GLU A 63 -17.53 -3.95 -1.18
CA GLU A 63 -18.49 -5.02 -1.00
C GLU A 63 -17.76 -6.08 -0.20
N THR A 64 -18.24 -6.25 1.02
CA THR A 64 -17.98 -7.37 1.92
C THR A 64 -17.90 -8.66 1.13
N LEU A 65 -16.68 -9.00 0.71
CA LEU A 65 -16.37 -10.29 0.13
C LEU A 65 -16.45 -11.29 1.28
N GLU A 66 -17.66 -11.80 1.50
CA GLU A 66 -17.83 -13.15 2.05
C GLU A 66 -17.05 -14.07 1.14
N GLN A 67 -15.82 -14.42 1.54
CA GLN A 67 -15.00 -15.34 0.77
C GLN A 67 -14.50 -16.46 1.67
N GLU A 68 -15.02 -17.64 1.35
CA GLU A 68 -14.69 -18.93 1.91
C GLU A 68 -13.18 -19.18 1.85
N GLY A 69 -12.59 -19.36 3.03
CA GLY A 69 -11.19 -19.68 3.22
C GLY A 69 -10.74 -19.27 4.62
N ASP A 70 -10.08 -20.17 5.34
CA ASP A 70 -9.57 -19.88 6.69
C ASP A 70 -8.61 -18.70 6.64
N ALA A 71 -9.03 -17.57 7.20
CA ALA A 71 -8.19 -16.38 7.31
C ALA A 71 -6.94 -16.71 8.14
N LEU A 72 -5.79 -16.86 7.48
CA LEU A 72 -4.52 -17.14 8.14
C LEU A 72 -4.09 -15.92 8.95
N LYS A 73 -3.70 -16.09 10.22
CA LYS A 73 -3.27 -14.96 11.06
C LYS A 73 -2.04 -14.25 10.46
N CYS A 74 -2.08 -12.91 10.38
CA CYS A 74 -0.91 -12.14 9.94
C CYS A 74 0.24 -12.28 10.95
N PRO A 75 1.43 -12.78 10.54
CA PRO A 75 2.56 -12.94 11.45
C PRO A 75 3.19 -11.60 11.85
N ARG A 76 2.90 -10.51 11.13
CA ARG A 76 3.51 -9.19 11.36
C ARG A 76 2.74 -8.35 12.38
N CYS A 77 1.43 -8.17 12.16
CA CYS A 77 0.62 -7.33 13.06
C CYS A 77 -0.26 -8.13 14.01
N THR A 78 -0.58 -9.40 13.70
CA THR A 78 -1.51 -10.26 14.45
C THR A 78 -2.95 -9.76 14.64
N LEU A 79 -3.26 -8.54 14.13
CA LEU A 79 -4.56 -7.87 14.27
C LEU A 79 -5.63 -8.45 13.36
N ARG A 80 -5.30 -8.66 12.08
CA ARG A 80 -6.18 -9.25 11.07
C ARG A 80 -5.51 -10.41 10.35
N GLY A 81 -6.31 -11.19 9.62
CA GLY A 81 -5.84 -12.25 8.76
C GLY A 81 -5.08 -11.75 7.53
N LEU A 82 -4.46 -12.70 6.85
CA LEU A 82 -3.93 -12.62 5.51
C LEU A 82 -4.99 -13.14 4.55
N TYR A 83 -5.18 -12.43 3.45
CA TYR A 83 -6.19 -12.76 2.46
C TYR A 83 -5.54 -12.95 1.10
N ALA A 84 -5.96 -13.98 0.37
CA ALA A 84 -5.48 -14.21 -1.00
C ALA A 84 -5.95 -13.06 -1.91
N VAL A 85 -5.01 -12.50 -2.67
CA VAL A 85 -5.29 -11.43 -3.65
C VAL A 85 -5.75 -12.10 -4.95
N LYS A 86 -6.99 -11.82 -5.34
CA LYS A 86 -7.59 -12.38 -6.56
C LYS A 86 -6.73 -12.08 -7.79
N GLY A 87 -6.51 -13.08 -8.62
CA GLY A 87 -5.74 -12.94 -9.88
C GLY A 87 -4.23 -12.80 -9.72
N ARG A 88 -3.69 -12.70 -8.49
CA ARG A 88 -2.25 -12.69 -8.22
C ARG A 88 -1.75 -14.09 -7.94
N VAL A 89 -1.65 -14.88 -9.00
CA VAL A 89 -1.16 -16.27 -8.97
C VAL A 89 0.09 -16.40 -9.83
N ARG A 90 1.09 -17.16 -9.37
CA ARG A 90 2.32 -17.46 -10.12
C ARG A 90 2.67 -18.93 -10.02
N GLU A 91 3.53 -19.40 -10.92
CA GLU A 91 4.18 -20.70 -10.79
C GLU A 91 5.26 -20.64 -9.71
N ARG A 92 5.43 -21.73 -8.96
CA ARG A 92 6.48 -21.82 -7.95
C ARG A 92 7.84 -21.98 -8.63
N ALA A 93 8.84 -21.24 -8.16
CA ALA A 93 10.21 -21.30 -8.68
C ALA A 93 10.89 -22.69 -8.56
N GLU A 94 10.47 -23.50 -7.58
CA GLU A 94 11.12 -24.77 -7.21
C GLU A 94 10.34 -26.04 -7.65
N GLY A 95 9.31 -25.95 -8.50
CA GLY A 95 8.65 -27.14 -9.05
C GLY A 95 7.14 -27.01 -9.34
N ALA A 96 6.48 -28.16 -9.44
CA ALA A 96 5.05 -28.26 -9.80
C ALA A 96 4.15 -27.67 -8.71
N GLY A 97 3.47 -26.57 -9.03
CA GLY A 97 2.48 -25.94 -8.16
C GLY A 97 2.30 -24.45 -8.44
N ARG A 98 1.15 -23.91 -8.03
CA ARG A 98 0.86 -22.47 -8.09
C ARG A 98 0.90 -21.86 -6.71
N GLU A 99 1.32 -20.60 -6.64
CA GLU A 99 1.31 -19.78 -5.45
C GLU A 99 0.39 -18.59 -5.66
N ALA A 100 -0.41 -18.25 -4.66
CA ALA A 100 -1.17 -17.02 -4.62
C ALA A 100 -0.47 -16.00 -3.71
N LEU A 101 -0.57 -14.72 -4.07
CA LEU A 101 -0.17 -13.63 -3.19
C LEU A 101 -1.21 -13.47 -2.09
N TYR A 102 -0.76 -13.40 -0.85
CA TYR A 102 -1.58 -13.05 0.30
C TYR A 102 -1.19 -11.67 0.81
N HIS A 103 -2.18 -10.84 1.13
CA HIS A 103 -2.01 -9.47 1.60
C HIS A 103 -2.72 -9.23 2.94
N CYS A 104 -2.07 -8.50 3.84
CA CYS A 104 -2.66 -8.03 5.09
C CYS A 104 -3.11 -6.57 4.97
N TRP A 105 -4.43 -6.35 4.90
CA TRP A 105 -5.03 -5.02 4.82
C TRP A 105 -4.80 -4.12 6.05
N SER A 106 -4.29 -4.67 7.16
CA SER A 106 -3.97 -3.87 8.35
C SER A 106 -2.57 -3.26 8.34
N CYS A 107 -1.58 -3.98 7.81
CA CYS A 107 -0.18 -3.56 7.90
C CYS A 107 0.59 -3.63 6.57
N GLY A 108 -0.07 -4.00 5.48
CA GLY A 108 0.52 -4.12 4.15
C GLY A 108 1.47 -5.30 3.97
N TYR A 109 1.51 -6.27 4.89
CA TYR A 109 2.38 -7.43 4.75
C TYR A 109 1.93 -8.33 3.59
N GLU A 110 2.86 -8.69 2.72
CA GLU A 110 2.62 -9.54 1.55
C GLU A 110 3.48 -10.80 1.60
N VAL A 111 2.89 -11.93 1.20
CA VAL A 111 3.59 -13.22 1.14
C VAL A 111 3.01 -14.12 0.06
N TRP A 112 3.87 -14.82 -0.68
CA TRP A 112 3.44 -15.87 -1.61
C TRP A 112 3.27 -17.19 -0.86
N ARG A 113 2.15 -17.86 -1.06
CA ARG A 113 1.81 -19.13 -0.41
C ARG A 113 1.25 -20.11 -1.44
N PRO A 114 1.42 -21.43 -1.24
CA PRO A 114 0.78 -22.43 -2.08
C PRO A 114 -0.72 -22.14 -2.21
N SER A 115 -1.23 -22.03 -3.43
CA SER A 115 -2.67 -21.87 -3.65
C SER A 115 -3.32 -23.24 -3.46
N SER A 116 -4.14 -23.41 -2.43
CA SER A 116 -4.98 -24.60 -2.23
C SER A 116 -6.19 -24.60 -3.18
N VAL A 117 -5.98 -24.20 -4.45
CA VAL A 117 -6.98 -24.42 -5.49
C VAL A 117 -6.87 -25.90 -5.84
N SER A 118 -7.62 -26.71 -5.10
CA SER A 118 -7.95 -28.08 -5.48
C SER A 118 -8.48 -28.02 -6.90
N ASN A 119 -7.80 -28.67 -7.84
CA ASN A 119 -8.38 -28.98 -9.14
C ASN A 119 -9.65 -29.81 -8.86
N GLY A 120 -10.81 -29.15 -8.87
CA GLY A 120 -12.10 -29.82 -8.98
C GLY A 120 -12.17 -30.43 -10.37
N ILE A 121 -12.12 -31.75 -10.41
CA ILE A 121 -12.37 -32.61 -11.58
C ILE A 121 -13.80 -32.37 -12.07
#